data_AF-A0A1E4B7U6-F1
#
_entry.id   AF-A0A1E4B7U6-F1
#
_cell.length_a   1.000
_cell.length_b   1.000
_cell.length_c   1.000
_cell.angle_alpha   90.00
_cell.angle_beta   90.00
_cell.angle_gamma   90.00
#
_symmetry.space_group_name_H-M   'P 1'
#
loop_
_entity.id
_entity.type
_entity.pdbx_description
1 polymer ?
#
loop_
_entity_poly.entity_id
_entity_poly.type
_entity_poly.pdbx_seq_one_letter_code
_entity_poly.pdbx_strand_id
1 'polypeptide(L)'
;MCKISPNEAVLQRKFLAYVLPGYLSAINEYTSAITVKHLSSRTIAEIPLPLPPLAEQRRIVAALEENLSELDAAVAGLERARANARRLRQSVRDAALSAFPTRRIGELLAEPLSNGRSVPTADKGFPVLRLTCLRSGMIDQGEFKIGAWSPDAARPFLIREGDFLVSRGNGSRRLVGRGGMVGHVRRGVAYPDTLIRVRPNQGVLTAAFLRIAWDSSAVRRQIESQARTTAGIYKINQQDIEQLAVPVPPTVEEQELVAAVVDDQLIAIDRCEQEIDIQLLRATRLRQSILKHAFEGKLVSQDPNDEPASVLLDRICAERESDAPRAPKSRATAKTSRKAPRR
;
A
#
# COMPACT_ATOMS: atom_id res chain seq x y z
N MET A 1 -16.85 20.57 -9.60
CA MET A 1 -17.60 19.30 -9.69
C MET A 1 -18.57 19.42 -10.86
N CYS A 2 -18.48 18.57 -11.87
CA CYS A 2 -19.34 18.61 -13.07
C CYS A 2 -20.41 17.52 -12.95
N LYS A 3 -21.70 17.86 -13.11
CA LYS A 3 -22.80 16.90 -13.11
C LYS A 3 -23.10 16.49 -14.55
N ILE A 4 -23.10 15.21 -14.83
CA ILE A 4 -23.46 14.63 -16.14
C ILE A 4 -24.77 13.88 -15.97
N SER A 5 -25.75 14.16 -16.82
CA SER A 5 -27.06 13.47 -16.84
C SER A 5 -27.33 13.04 -18.29
N PRO A 6 -27.22 11.75 -18.63
CA PRO A 6 -27.42 11.30 -20.00
C PRO A 6 -28.90 11.37 -20.39
N ASN A 7 -29.16 11.52 -21.69
CA ASN A 7 -30.49 11.22 -22.23
C ASN A 7 -30.65 9.69 -22.25
N GLU A 8 -31.43 9.13 -21.32
CA GLU A 8 -31.61 7.68 -21.18
C GLU A 8 -32.36 7.04 -22.36
N ALA A 9 -32.98 7.85 -23.22
CA ALA A 9 -33.52 7.38 -24.50
C ALA A 9 -32.43 7.05 -25.53
N VAL A 10 -31.15 7.33 -25.25
CA VAL A 10 -30.03 7.11 -26.20
C VAL A 10 -28.85 6.44 -25.51
N LEU A 11 -28.54 6.89 -24.29
CA LEU A 11 -27.36 6.48 -23.55
C LEU A 11 -27.78 6.04 -22.15
N GLN A 12 -27.70 4.74 -21.90
CA GLN A 12 -28.02 4.16 -20.61
C GLN A 12 -27.06 4.70 -19.54
N ARG A 13 -27.61 5.14 -18.41
CA ARG A 13 -26.83 5.73 -17.32
C ARG A 13 -25.73 4.83 -16.76
N LYS A 14 -26.02 3.54 -16.57
CA LYS A 14 -25.02 2.55 -16.10
C LYS A 14 -23.92 2.32 -17.13
N PHE A 15 -24.27 2.25 -18.41
CA PHE A 15 -23.29 2.13 -19.49
C PHE A 15 -22.33 3.33 -19.48
N LEU A 16 -22.88 4.56 -19.39
CA LEU A 16 -22.08 5.78 -19.25
C LEU A 16 -21.14 5.71 -18.03
N ALA A 17 -21.62 5.19 -16.89
CA ALA A 17 -20.83 5.07 -15.67
C ALA A 17 -19.63 4.10 -15.83
N TYR A 18 -19.75 3.06 -16.65
CA TYR A 18 -18.64 2.14 -16.92
C TYR A 18 -17.66 2.66 -17.97
N VAL A 19 -18.13 3.35 -19.02
CA VAL A 19 -17.26 3.79 -20.13
C VAL A 19 -16.50 5.07 -19.81
N LEU A 20 -17.16 6.05 -19.17
CA LEU A 20 -16.61 7.38 -18.97
C LEU A 20 -15.27 7.41 -18.18
N PRO A 21 -15.07 6.63 -17.11
CA PRO A 21 -13.82 6.66 -16.35
C PRO A 21 -12.57 6.34 -17.19
N GLY A 22 -12.67 5.41 -18.15
CA GLY A 22 -11.56 5.05 -19.03
C GLY A 22 -11.11 6.23 -19.90
N TYR A 23 -12.07 6.96 -20.48
CA TYR A 23 -11.80 8.15 -21.29
C TYR A 23 -11.26 9.32 -20.45
N LEU A 24 -11.80 9.53 -19.25
CA LEU A 24 -11.29 10.55 -18.33
C LEU A 24 -9.84 10.25 -17.89
N SER A 25 -9.52 8.97 -17.65
CA SER A 25 -8.16 8.54 -17.32
C SER A 25 -7.18 8.82 -18.47
N ALA A 26 -7.55 8.47 -19.70
CA ALA A 26 -6.72 8.72 -20.88
C ALA A 26 -6.45 10.23 -21.06
N ILE A 27 -7.48 11.08 -20.99
CA ILE A 27 -7.33 12.54 -21.09
C ILE A 27 -6.41 13.06 -19.99
N ASN A 28 -6.58 12.57 -18.75
CA ASN A 28 -5.74 12.97 -17.63
C ASN A 28 -4.27 12.58 -17.84
N GLU A 29 -3.98 11.40 -18.41
CA GLU A 29 -2.62 10.91 -18.67
C GLU A 29 -1.90 11.73 -19.76
N TYR A 30 -2.60 12.09 -20.84
CA TYR A 30 -2.04 12.89 -21.95
C TYR A 30 -2.05 14.40 -21.69
N THR A 31 -2.60 14.87 -20.57
CA THR A 31 -2.57 16.29 -20.19
C THR A 31 -1.29 16.61 -19.42
N SER A 32 -0.36 17.34 -20.05
CA SER A 32 0.91 17.81 -19.48
C SER A 32 0.71 19.03 -18.56
N ALA A 33 0.18 18.81 -17.35
CA ALA A 33 0.06 19.86 -16.32
C ALA A 33 0.86 19.50 -15.05
N ILE A 34 1.57 20.50 -14.51
CA ILE A 34 2.45 20.41 -13.34
C ILE A 34 1.67 20.72 -12.02
N THR A 35 0.46 21.27 -12.13
CA THR A 35 -0.49 21.59 -11.03
C THR A 35 -1.79 20.77 -11.13
N VAL A 36 -2.69 20.90 -10.15
CA VAL A 36 -3.98 20.18 -10.09
C VAL A 36 -4.76 20.33 -11.39
N LYS A 37 -5.05 19.20 -12.05
CA LYS A 37 -5.73 19.13 -13.34
C LYS A 37 -7.22 19.41 -13.18
N HIS A 38 -7.70 20.52 -13.75
CA HIS A 38 -9.13 20.83 -13.84
C HIS A 38 -9.66 20.52 -15.24
N LEU A 39 -10.61 19.60 -15.35
CA LEU A 39 -11.35 19.33 -16.59
C LEU A 39 -12.57 20.27 -16.66
N SER A 40 -12.65 21.06 -17.73
CA SER A 40 -13.80 21.94 -17.97
C SER A 40 -15.02 21.14 -18.42
N SER A 41 -16.24 21.64 -18.15
CA SER A 41 -17.48 21.04 -18.66
C SER A 41 -17.51 20.95 -20.18
N ARG A 42 -16.89 21.91 -20.87
CA ARG A 42 -16.74 21.91 -22.33
C ARG A 42 -15.86 20.75 -22.80
N THR A 43 -14.71 20.56 -22.17
CA THR A 43 -13.79 19.44 -22.48
C THR A 43 -14.46 18.09 -22.27
N ILE A 44 -15.28 17.95 -21.22
CA ILE A 44 -16.04 16.73 -20.96
C ILE A 44 -17.11 16.48 -22.05
N ALA A 45 -17.75 17.54 -22.56
CA ALA A 45 -18.77 17.43 -23.60
C ALA A 45 -18.20 17.05 -24.97
N GLU A 46 -16.91 17.30 -25.21
CA GLU A 46 -16.21 16.99 -26.47
C GLU A 46 -15.65 15.54 -26.49
N ILE A 47 -15.81 14.75 -25.42
CA ILE A 47 -15.31 13.37 -25.35
C ILE A 47 -16.11 12.47 -26.31
N PRO A 48 -15.47 11.83 -27.32
CA PRO A 48 -16.15 10.92 -28.23
C PRO A 48 -16.34 9.56 -27.54
N LEU A 49 -17.52 9.37 -26.95
CA LEU A 49 -17.91 8.11 -26.32
C LEU A 49 -18.51 7.13 -27.36
N PRO A 50 -18.28 5.81 -27.21
CA PRO A 50 -18.92 4.82 -28.05
C PRO A 50 -20.42 4.79 -27.74
N LEU A 51 -21.23 4.68 -28.78
CA LEU A 51 -22.69 4.69 -28.67
C LEU A 51 -23.28 3.50 -29.43
N PRO A 52 -23.19 2.28 -28.87
CA PRO A 52 -23.88 1.13 -29.45
C PRO A 52 -25.41 1.25 -29.27
N PRO A 53 -26.23 0.47 -29.99
CA PRO A 53 -27.67 0.38 -29.78
C PRO A 53 -28.06 0.21 -28.31
N LEU A 54 -29.21 0.76 -27.91
CA LEU A 54 -29.67 0.68 -26.51
C LEU A 54 -29.80 -0.76 -25.99
N ALA A 55 -30.22 -1.69 -26.85
CA ALA A 55 -30.31 -3.11 -26.49
C ALA A 55 -28.92 -3.71 -26.24
N GLU A 56 -27.93 -3.41 -27.08
CA GLU A 56 -26.54 -3.78 -26.87
C GLU A 56 -25.96 -3.15 -25.59
N GLN A 57 -26.21 -1.86 -25.32
CA GLN A 57 -25.78 -1.20 -24.06
C GLN A 57 -26.28 -1.96 -22.83
N ARG A 58 -27.56 -2.38 -22.82
CA ARG A 58 -28.16 -3.14 -21.72
C ARG A 58 -27.51 -4.51 -21.55
N ARG A 59 -27.23 -5.21 -22.66
CA ARG A 59 -26.53 -6.51 -22.64
C ARG A 59 -25.10 -6.36 -22.11
N ILE A 60 -24.36 -5.34 -22.56
CA ILE A 60 -23.02 -5.03 -22.07
C ILE A 60 -23.05 -4.75 -20.56
N VAL A 61 -23.99 -3.91 -20.10
CA VAL A 61 -24.13 -3.59 -18.67
C VAL A 61 -24.44 -4.84 -17.85
N ALA A 62 -25.35 -5.69 -18.31
CA ALA A 62 -25.68 -6.93 -17.59
C ALA A 62 -24.46 -7.85 -17.47
N ALA A 63 -23.74 -8.08 -18.56
CA ALA A 63 -22.52 -8.90 -18.56
C ALA A 63 -21.41 -8.29 -17.68
N LEU A 64 -21.22 -6.97 -17.72
CA LEU A 64 -20.29 -6.26 -16.85
C LEU A 64 -20.68 -6.40 -15.38
N GLU A 65 -21.95 -6.21 -15.03
CA GLU A 65 -22.41 -6.32 -13.65
C GLU A 65 -22.19 -7.74 -13.09
N GLU A 66 -22.50 -8.77 -13.87
CA GLU A 66 -22.24 -10.17 -13.49
C GLU A 66 -20.75 -10.42 -13.25
N ASN A 67 -19.92 -10.20 -14.27
CA ASN A 67 -18.49 -10.50 -14.20
C ASN A 67 -17.75 -9.66 -13.14
N LEU A 68 -18.08 -8.37 -13.02
CA LEU A 68 -17.42 -7.49 -12.05
C LEU A 68 -17.87 -7.78 -10.62
N SER A 69 -19.12 -8.21 -10.42
CA SER A 69 -19.59 -8.61 -9.09
C SER A 69 -18.88 -9.86 -8.59
N GLU A 70 -18.70 -10.87 -9.45
CA GLU A 70 -17.91 -12.06 -9.11
C GLU A 70 -16.46 -11.72 -8.80
N LEU A 71 -15.85 -10.85 -9.61
CA LEU A 71 -14.48 -10.39 -9.41
C LEU A 71 -14.32 -9.61 -8.09
N ASP A 72 -15.28 -8.77 -7.75
CA ASP A 72 -15.29 -8.02 -6.48
C ASP A 72 -15.43 -8.95 -5.28
N ALA A 73 -16.27 -9.98 -5.38
CA ALA A 73 -16.39 -11.01 -4.35
C ALA A 73 -15.07 -11.79 -4.17
N ALA A 74 -14.38 -12.12 -5.27
CA ALA A 74 -13.08 -12.79 -5.24
C ALA A 74 -12.01 -11.90 -4.60
N VAL A 75 -11.93 -10.61 -4.96
CA VAL A 75 -11.01 -9.64 -4.35
C VAL A 75 -11.28 -9.49 -2.85
N ALA A 76 -12.55 -9.38 -2.45
CA ALA A 76 -12.92 -9.33 -1.03
C ALA A 76 -12.56 -10.63 -0.28
N GLY A 77 -12.61 -11.78 -0.95
CA GLY A 77 -12.10 -13.06 -0.44
C GLY A 77 -10.58 -13.03 -0.20
N LEU A 78 -9.81 -12.57 -1.20
CA LEU A 78 -8.36 -12.45 -1.13
C LEU A 78 -7.90 -11.49 -0.03
N GLU A 79 -8.54 -10.32 0.12
CA GLU A 79 -8.21 -9.37 1.19
C GLU A 79 -8.52 -9.93 2.59
N ARG A 80 -9.61 -10.70 2.74
CA ARG A 80 -9.88 -11.43 3.99
C ARG A 80 -8.83 -12.50 4.25
N ALA A 81 -8.42 -13.25 3.23
CA ALA A 81 -7.35 -14.24 3.35
C ALA A 81 -6.02 -13.59 3.75
N ARG A 82 -5.70 -12.42 3.18
CA ARG A 82 -4.53 -11.62 3.55
C ARG A 82 -4.55 -11.20 5.03
N ALA A 83 -5.70 -10.71 5.50
CA ALA A 83 -5.89 -10.37 6.90
C ALA A 83 -5.75 -11.59 7.83
N ASN A 84 -6.24 -12.76 7.39
CA ASN A 84 -6.10 -14.02 8.12
C ASN A 84 -4.65 -14.50 8.18
N ALA A 85 -3.92 -14.45 7.08
CA ALA A 85 -2.50 -14.83 7.03
C ALA A 85 -1.66 -13.98 8.00
N ARG A 86 -1.89 -12.67 8.04
CA ARG A 86 -1.24 -11.76 9.00
C ARG A 86 -1.57 -12.10 10.46
N ARG A 87 -2.81 -12.49 10.75
CA ARG A 87 -3.22 -12.94 12.10
C ARG A 87 -2.57 -14.28 12.46
N LEU A 88 -2.58 -15.23 11.53
CA LEU A 88 -1.95 -16.53 11.71
C LEU A 88 -0.45 -16.40 12.00
N ARG A 89 0.25 -15.50 11.29
CA ARG A 89 1.66 -15.18 11.53
C ARG A 89 1.93 -14.84 13.00
N GLN A 90 1.07 -14.01 13.59
CA GLN A 90 1.19 -13.65 15.00
C GLN A 90 0.83 -14.82 15.92
N SER A 91 -0.26 -15.53 15.60
CA SER A 91 -0.73 -16.67 16.38
C SER A 91 0.29 -17.81 16.46
N VAL A 92 1.00 -18.08 15.36
CA VAL A 92 2.06 -19.11 15.30
C VAL A 92 3.16 -18.79 16.32
N ARG A 93 3.65 -17.54 16.33
CA ARG A 93 4.67 -17.12 17.30
C ARG A 93 4.15 -17.20 18.72
N ASP A 94 2.96 -16.67 18.97
CA ASP A 94 2.41 -16.60 20.32
C ASP A 94 2.13 -18.00 20.90
N ALA A 95 1.59 -18.91 20.09
CA ALA A 95 1.34 -20.30 20.48
C ALA A 95 2.66 -21.03 20.81
N ALA A 96 3.67 -20.90 19.95
CA ALA A 96 4.97 -21.53 20.12
C ALA A 96 5.71 -21.06 21.39
N LEU A 97 5.42 -19.85 21.86
CA LEU A 97 6.13 -19.24 22.99
C LEU A 97 5.37 -19.29 24.32
N SER A 98 4.08 -19.64 24.29
CA SER A 98 3.15 -19.49 25.42
C SER A 98 3.49 -20.31 26.66
N ALA A 99 4.21 -21.42 26.51
CA ALA A 99 4.52 -22.36 27.59
C ALA A 99 5.84 -22.06 28.31
N PHE A 100 6.66 -21.15 27.81
CA PHE A 100 8.01 -20.93 28.33
C PHE A 100 8.06 -19.90 29.44
N PRO A 101 8.95 -20.09 30.44
CA PRO A 101 9.17 -19.08 31.47
C PRO A 101 9.76 -17.81 30.87
N THR A 102 9.40 -16.67 31.44
CA THR A 102 9.90 -15.37 30.99
C THR A 102 11.16 -14.96 31.75
N ARG A 103 12.15 -14.40 31.05
CA ARG A 103 13.38 -13.84 31.61
C ARG A 103 13.63 -12.42 31.09
N ARG A 104 14.33 -11.59 31.85
CA ARG A 104 14.64 -10.22 31.43
C ARG A 104 15.78 -10.21 30.41
N ILE A 105 15.64 -9.43 29.35
CA ILE A 105 16.65 -9.33 28.29
C ILE A 105 18.02 -8.98 28.85
N GLY A 106 18.13 -8.07 29.82
CA GLY A 106 19.41 -7.67 30.42
C GLY A 106 20.20 -8.83 31.04
N GLU A 107 19.53 -9.90 31.48
CA GLU A 107 20.16 -11.10 32.07
C GLU A 107 20.64 -12.11 31.02
N LEU A 108 20.29 -11.89 29.75
CA LEU A 108 20.50 -12.82 28.64
C LEU A 108 21.58 -12.35 27.67
N LEU A 109 22.28 -11.26 27.98
CA LEU A 109 23.26 -10.63 27.09
C LEU A 109 24.68 -11.15 27.35
N ALA A 110 25.48 -11.28 26.30
CA ALA A 110 26.92 -11.53 26.40
C ALA A 110 27.71 -10.23 26.62
N GLU A 111 27.17 -9.11 26.13
CA GLU A 111 27.73 -7.77 26.28
C GLU A 111 26.60 -6.77 26.55
N PRO A 112 26.86 -5.66 27.27
CA PRO A 112 25.87 -4.60 27.44
C PRO A 112 25.32 -4.08 26.12
N LEU A 113 24.10 -3.56 26.16
CA LEU A 113 23.50 -2.89 25.00
C LEU A 113 24.39 -1.73 24.54
N SER A 114 24.46 -1.54 23.23
CA SER A 114 25.30 -0.47 22.65
C SER A 114 24.54 0.30 21.59
N ASN A 115 24.59 1.63 21.68
CA ASN A 115 24.09 2.50 20.62
C ASN A 115 25.13 2.55 19.49
N GLY A 116 24.67 2.66 18.26
CA GLY A 116 25.57 2.94 17.14
C GLY A 116 26.05 4.38 17.13
N ARG A 117 26.73 4.76 16.06
CA ARG A 117 27.25 6.12 15.89
C ARG A 117 26.71 6.78 14.63
N SER A 118 26.20 8.01 14.76
CA SER A 118 25.83 8.82 13.60
C SER A 118 27.08 9.33 12.91
N VAL A 119 27.14 9.16 11.59
CA VAL A 119 28.20 9.68 10.75
C VAL A 119 27.60 10.28 9.48
N PRO A 120 28.08 11.45 9.01
CA PRO A 120 27.69 12.01 7.72
C PRO A 120 28.01 11.06 6.57
N THR A 121 27.32 11.21 5.45
CA THR A 121 27.67 10.49 4.21
C THR A 121 28.93 11.10 3.61
N ALA A 122 29.81 10.28 3.03
CA ALA A 122 31.00 10.72 2.32
C ALA A 122 31.32 9.82 1.12
N ASP A 123 32.12 10.31 0.18
CA ASP A 123 32.57 9.54 -0.99
C ASP A 123 33.60 8.46 -0.61
N LYS A 124 34.40 8.74 0.42
CA LYS A 124 35.39 7.81 1.00
C LYS A 124 35.18 7.72 2.51
N GLY A 125 35.35 6.52 3.05
CA GLY A 125 35.17 6.24 4.47
C GLY A 125 34.85 4.78 4.71
N PHE A 126 34.08 4.50 5.76
CA PHE A 126 33.75 3.14 6.16
C PHE A 126 32.23 2.86 6.13
N PRO A 127 31.79 1.66 5.69
CA PRO A 127 30.38 1.31 5.62
C PRO A 127 29.63 1.42 6.95
N VAL A 128 28.45 2.04 6.92
CA VAL A 128 27.49 2.10 8.03
C VAL A 128 26.09 1.76 7.54
N LEU A 129 25.38 0.89 8.25
CA LEU A 129 24.02 0.49 7.90
C LEU A 129 23.07 1.71 7.85
N ARG A 130 22.05 1.61 7.00
CA ARG A 130 20.88 2.49 7.03
C ARG A 130 19.80 1.85 7.89
N LEU A 131 18.85 2.65 8.39
CA LEU A 131 17.70 2.10 9.12
C LEU A 131 16.87 1.13 8.26
N THR A 132 16.89 1.29 6.94
CA THR A 132 16.25 0.41 5.95
C THR A 132 16.82 -1.01 5.90
N CYS A 133 17.93 -1.29 6.59
CA CYS A 133 18.49 -2.65 6.69
C CYS A 133 17.59 -3.64 7.45
N LEU A 134 16.67 -3.17 8.29
CA LEU A 134 15.74 -4.02 9.02
C LEU A 134 14.66 -4.56 8.09
N ARG A 135 14.76 -5.84 7.72
CA ARG A 135 13.80 -6.51 6.82
C ARG A 135 13.41 -7.88 7.39
N SER A 136 12.12 -8.07 7.65
CA SER A 136 11.55 -9.37 8.05
C SER A 136 12.29 -10.07 9.21
N GLY A 137 12.68 -9.31 10.25
CA GLY A 137 13.41 -9.86 11.39
C GLY A 137 14.89 -10.16 11.11
N MET A 138 15.43 -9.75 9.96
CA MET A 138 16.83 -9.91 9.56
C MET A 138 17.47 -8.55 9.24
N ILE A 139 18.81 -8.53 9.27
CA ILE A 139 19.61 -7.38 8.83
C ILE A 139 20.13 -7.60 7.42
N ASP A 140 19.65 -6.78 6.50
CA ASP A 140 20.20 -6.67 5.16
C ASP A 140 21.50 -5.84 5.18
N GLN A 141 22.64 -6.53 5.10
CA GLN A 141 23.96 -5.91 5.11
C GLN A 141 24.27 -5.12 3.83
N GLY A 142 23.44 -5.21 2.77
CA GLY A 142 23.55 -4.41 1.55
C GLY A 142 22.97 -2.99 1.69
N GLU A 143 22.09 -2.78 2.66
CA GLU A 143 21.46 -1.49 2.96
C GLU A 143 22.37 -0.62 3.83
N PHE A 144 23.44 -0.09 3.23
CA PHE A 144 24.40 0.77 3.90
C PHE A 144 24.69 2.05 3.10
N LYS A 145 25.39 2.98 3.75
CA LYS A 145 26.05 4.13 3.12
C LYS A 145 27.52 4.16 3.50
N ILE A 146 28.33 4.88 2.74
CA ILE A 146 29.70 5.20 3.15
C ILE A 146 29.63 6.36 4.15
N GLY A 147 30.08 6.10 5.37
CA GLY A 147 30.13 7.08 6.46
C GLY A 147 31.47 7.81 6.51
N ALA A 148 31.46 9.07 6.90
CA ALA A 148 32.65 9.91 7.09
C ALA A 148 33.42 9.54 8.38
N TRP A 149 34.05 8.36 8.39
CA TRP A 149 34.87 7.86 9.50
C TRP A 149 35.88 6.81 9.01
N SER A 150 36.96 6.64 9.77
CA SER A 150 37.99 5.64 9.49
C SER A 150 37.55 4.23 9.93
N PRO A 151 38.17 3.17 9.36
CA PRO A 151 37.96 1.80 9.83
C PRO A 151 38.21 1.63 11.34
N ASP A 152 39.25 2.27 11.89
CA ASP A 152 39.57 2.18 13.32
C ASP A 152 38.49 2.82 14.20
N ALA A 153 37.93 3.96 13.76
CA ALA A 153 36.82 4.61 14.45
C ALA A 153 35.52 3.81 14.36
N ALA A 154 35.33 3.03 13.28
CA ALA A 154 34.18 2.16 13.08
C ALA A 154 34.29 0.82 13.84
N ARG A 155 35.51 0.38 14.18
CA ARG A 155 35.80 -0.92 14.80
C ARG A 155 34.91 -1.29 16.00
N PRO A 156 34.62 -0.39 16.96
CA PRO A 156 33.74 -0.70 18.09
C PRO A 156 32.27 -0.96 17.71
N PHE A 157 31.87 -0.46 16.54
CA PHE A 157 30.50 -0.49 16.03
C PHE A 157 30.30 -1.52 14.93
N LEU A 158 31.27 -2.41 14.68
CA LEU A 158 31.11 -3.48 13.72
C LEU A 158 30.03 -4.47 14.18
N ILE A 159 29.15 -4.84 13.26
CA ILE A 159 28.21 -5.94 13.48
C ILE A 159 28.97 -7.27 13.51
N ARG A 160 28.46 -8.22 14.29
CA ARG A 160 28.92 -9.61 14.33
C ARG A 160 27.77 -10.53 14.03
N GLU A 161 28.10 -11.73 13.55
CA GLU A 161 27.12 -12.79 13.38
C GLU A 161 26.45 -13.10 14.73
N GLY A 162 25.13 -13.23 14.71
CA GLY A 162 24.32 -13.39 15.92
C GLY A 162 24.03 -12.09 16.69
N ASP A 163 24.49 -10.93 16.23
CA ASP A 163 23.98 -9.66 16.75
C ASP A 163 22.50 -9.50 16.40
N PHE A 164 21.75 -8.84 17.28
CA PHE A 164 20.38 -8.43 17.02
C PHE A 164 20.30 -6.91 17.11
N LEU A 165 19.90 -6.23 16.03
CA LEU A 165 19.81 -4.77 15.98
C LEU A 165 18.37 -4.32 16.11
N VAL A 166 18.12 -3.31 16.94
CA VAL A 166 16.79 -2.77 17.25
C VAL A 166 16.71 -1.31 16.83
N SER A 167 15.67 -0.96 16.06
CA SER A 167 15.35 0.43 15.73
C SER A 167 14.94 1.21 16.97
N ARG A 168 15.65 2.31 17.21
CA ARG A 168 15.38 3.20 18.35
C ARG A 168 14.17 4.09 18.18
N GLY A 169 13.77 4.38 16.95
CA GLY A 169 12.82 5.44 16.67
C GLY A 169 11.97 5.20 15.43
N ASN A 170 10.68 5.53 15.51
CA ASN A 170 9.78 5.48 14.37
C ASN A 170 8.59 6.44 14.53
N GLY A 171 8.06 6.97 13.43
CA GLY A 171 6.83 7.79 13.46
C GLY A 171 5.59 7.01 13.89
N SER A 172 5.60 5.68 13.73
CA SER A 172 4.52 4.80 14.17
C SER A 172 4.89 4.05 15.45
N ARG A 173 4.01 4.12 16.45
CA ARG A 173 4.15 3.35 17.70
C ARG A 173 4.26 1.85 17.45
N ARG A 174 3.58 1.32 16.44
CA ARG A 174 3.62 -0.12 16.09
C ARG A 174 4.92 -0.56 15.40
N LEU A 175 5.73 0.40 14.95
CA LEU A 175 6.97 0.14 14.21
C LEU A 175 8.23 0.53 15.02
N VAL A 176 8.09 1.21 16.16
CA VAL A 176 9.21 1.45 17.07
C VAL A 176 9.72 0.14 17.66
N GLY A 177 11.03 0.05 17.92
CA GLY A 177 11.64 -1.13 18.52
C GLY A 177 11.60 -2.37 17.62
N ARG A 178 11.38 -2.22 16.32
CA ARG A 178 11.53 -3.34 15.37
C ARG A 178 12.97 -3.81 15.36
N GLY A 179 13.16 -5.12 15.37
CA GLY A 179 14.48 -5.74 15.48
C GLY A 179 14.80 -6.65 14.30
N GLY A 180 16.08 -6.95 14.13
CA GLY A 180 16.52 -7.92 13.14
C GLY A 180 17.84 -8.58 13.53
N MET A 181 17.96 -9.86 13.19
CA MET A 181 19.16 -10.65 13.42
C MET A 181 20.18 -10.44 12.29
N VAL A 182 21.44 -10.28 12.68
CA VAL A 182 22.60 -10.31 11.79
C VAL A 182 22.96 -11.77 11.55
N GLY A 183 22.71 -12.26 10.34
CA GLY A 183 23.22 -13.55 9.89
C GLY A 183 24.71 -13.50 9.58
N HIS A 184 25.18 -14.42 8.74
CA HIS A 184 26.60 -14.50 8.37
C HIS A 184 27.14 -13.16 7.84
N VAL A 185 28.22 -12.66 8.44
CA VAL A 185 28.80 -11.35 8.11
C VAL A 185 29.69 -11.46 6.87
N ARG A 186 29.29 -10.78 5.80
CA ARG A 186 30.00 -10.84 4.50
C ARG A 186 31.08 -9.77 4.34
N ARG A 187 30.98 -8.68 5.11
CA ARG A 187 31.91 -7.55 5.09
C ARG A 187 31.84 -6.79 6.41
N GLY A 188 32.93 -6.10 6.74
CA GLY A 188 32.93 -5.14 7.84
C GLY A 188 31.96 -4.00 7.54
N VAL A 189 30.90 -3.91 8.33
CA VAL A 189 29.93 -2.81 8.30
C VAL A 189 29.55 -2.47 9.74
N ALA A 190 29.46 -1.18 10.03
CA ALA A 190 29.06 -0.71 11.34
C ALA A 190 27.60 -0.29 11.39
N TYR A 191 27.03 -0.10 12.58
CA TYR A 191 25.63 0.30 12.75
C TYR A 191 25.49 1.77 13.21
N PRO A 192 24.47 2.50 12.72
CA PRO A 192 24.24 3.90 13.04
C PRO A 192 23.61 4.06 14.42
N ASP A 193 23.63 5.29 14.93
CA ASP A 193 22.99 5.67 16.21
C ASP A 193 21.49 5.43 16.24
N THR A 194 20.83 5.28 15.09
CA THR A 194 19.39 4.92 15.01
C THR A 194 19.11 3.47 15.39
N LEU A 195 20.14 2.64 15.56
CA LEU A 195 20.06 1.25 16.01
C LEU A 195 20.70 1.07 17.39
N ILE A 196 20.11 0.18 18.19
CA ILE A 196 20.70 -0.41 19.40
C ILE A 196 21.11 -1.84 19.07
N ARG A 197 22.34 -2.22 19.43
CA ARG A 197 22.79 -3.60 19.36
C ARG A 197 22.44 -4.33 20.66
N VAL A 198 21.76 -5.46 20.50
CA VAL A 198 21.52 -6.50 21.49
C VAL A 198 22.42 -7.67 21.11
N ARG A 199 23.36 -8.06 21.98
CA ARG A 199 24.23 -9.21 21.76
C ARG A 199 23.84 -10.31 22.74
N PRO A 200 22.99 -11.27 22.34
CA PRO A 200 22.55 -12.32 23.24
C PRO A 200 23.71 -13.27 23.54
N ASN A 201 23.73 -13.81 24.76
CA ASN A 201 24.61 -14.90 25.13
C ASN A 201 24.09 -16.19 24.51
N GLN A 202 24.74 -16.66 23.45
CA GLN A 202 24.28 -17.81 22.66
C GLN A 202 24.16 -19.11 23.48
N GLY A 203 24.84 -19.23 24.63
CA GLY A 203 24.67 -20.36 25.55
C GLY A 203 23.41 -20.30 26.41
N VAL A 204 22.65 -19.21 26.33
CA VAL A 204 21.45 -18.96 27.16
C VAL A 204 20.25 -18.53 26.31
N LEU A 205 20.48 -17.71 25.30
CA LEU A 205 19.50 -17.20 24.36
C LEU A 205 20.12 -17.16 22.96
N THR A 206 19.61 -17.95 22.02
CA THR A 206 20.09 -17.89 20.65
C THR A 206 19.54 -16.67 19.93
N ALA A 207 20.33 -16.09 19.03
CA ALA A 207 19.87 -14.96 18.22
C ALA A 207 18.69 -15.35 17.30
N ALA A 208 18.69 -16.59 16.80
CA ALA A 208 17.63 -17.12 15.95
C ALA A 208 16.30 -17.19 16.70
N PHE A 209 16.32 -17.65 17.96
CA PHE A 209 15.13 -17.68 18.80
C PHE A 209 14.71 -16.28 19.25
N LEU A 210 15.66 -15.41 19.63
CA LEU A 210 15.36 -14.01 19.96
C LEU A 210 14.59 -13.31 18.83
N ARG A 211 14.97 -13.52 17.57
CA ARG A 211 14.24 -12.97 16.41
C ARG A 211 12.76 -13.37 16.40
N ILE A 212 12.44 -14.62 16.72
CA ILE A 212 11.06 -15.10 16.82
C ILE A 212 10.34 -14.47 18.00
N ALA A 213 10.96 -14.52 19.18
CA ALA A 213 10.39 -14.01 20.42
C ALA A 213 10.14 -12.50 20.36
N TRP A 214 11.02 -11.74 19.71
CA TRP A 214 10.95 -10.27 19.64
C TRP A 214 9.70 -9.75 18.92
N ASP A 215 9.23 -10.48 17.90
CA ASP A 215 8.02 -10.16 17.15
C ASP A 215 6.75 -10.84 17.73
N SER A 216 6.86 -11.51 18.87
CA SER A 216 5.69 -12.03 19.60
C SER A 216 4.82 -10.91 20.19
N SER A 217 3.54 -11.18 20.41
CA SER A 217 2.63 -10.16 20.94
C SER A 217 2.97 -9.79 22.39
N ALA A 218 3.58 -10.72 23.14
CA ALA A 218 4.06 -10.49 24.50
C ALA A 218 5.16 -9.42 24.54
N VAL A 219 6.17 -9.52 23.66
CA VAL A 219 7.29 -8.58 23.61
C VAL A 219 6.87 -7.27 22.94
N ARG A 220 6.13 -7.35 21.83
CA ARG A 220 5.65 -6.17 21.12
C ARG A 220 4.78 -5.26 21.98
N ARG A 221 3.88 -5.83 22.80
CA ARG A 221 3.07 -5.04 23.74
C ARG A 221 3.92 -4.31 24.77
N GLN A 222 4.97 -4.94 25.30
CA GLN A 222 5.89 -4.30 26.24
C GLN A 222 6.61 -3.11 25.58
N ILE A 223 7.21 -3.32 24.40
CA ILE A 223 7.88 -2.26 23.61
C ILE A 223 6.93 -1.08 23.36
N GLU A 224 5.71 -1.36 22.88
CA GLU A 224 4.73 -0.32 22.57
C GLU A 224 4.26 0.43 23.81
N SER A 225 4.16 -0.25 24.96
CA SER A 225 3.76 0.38 26.24
C SER A 225 4.84 1.31 26.81
N GLN A 226 6.12 0.95 26.62
CA GLN A 226 7.26 1.72 27.10
C GLN A 226 7.64 2.86 26.15
N ALA A 227 7.34 2.75 24.86
CA ALA A 227 7.69 3.75 23.87
C ALA A 227 7.18 5.16 24.24
N ARG A 228 8.08 6.16 24.15
CA ARG A 228 7.79 7.56 24.43
C ARG A 228 7.89 8.39 23.15
N THR A 229 7.03 9.39 22.99
CA THR A 229 7.04 10.24 21.79
C THR A 229 7.82 11.53 22.05
N THR A 230 8.64 11.93 21.08
CA THR A 230 9.28 13.25 21.03
C THR A 230 9.13 13.80 19.61
N ALA A 231 8.51 14.98 19.46
CA ALA A 231 8.25 15.60 18.16
C ALA A 231 7.59 14.65 17.12
N GLY A 232 6.61 13.85 17.56
CA GLY A 232 5.91 12.89 16.70
C GLY A 232 6.66 11.57 16.42
N ILE A 233 7.88 11.39 16.94
CA ILE A 233 8.66 10.16 16.79
C ILE A 233 8.61 9.37 18.10
N TYR A 234 8.09 8.15 18.05
CA TYR A 234 8.16 7.19 19.15
C TYR A 234 9.59 6.67 19.28
N LYS A 235 10.09 6.57 20.50
CA LYS A 235 11.44 6.11 20.82
C LYS A 235 11.42 5.03 21.90
N ILE A 236 12.41 4.14 21.82
CA ILE A 236 12.78 3.18 22.87
C ILE A 236 14.27 3.32 23.19
N ASN A 237 14.64 3.22 24.46
CA ASN A 237 16.02 3.33 24.91
C ASN A 237 16.59 1.96 25.38
N GLN A 238 17.86 1.95 25.82
CA GLN A 238 18.52 0.72 26.26
C GLN A 238 17.92 0.17 27.57
N GLN A 239 17.63 1.03 28.54
CA GLN A 239 17.03 0.64 29.81
C GLN A 239 15.65 0.00 29.60
N ASP A 240 14.83 0.56 28.71
CA ASP A 240 13.55 -0.01 28.30
C ASP A 240 13.76 -1.45 27.76
N ILE A 241 14.73 -1.63 26.86
CA ILE A 241 15.07 -2.94 26.26
C ILE A 241 15.55 -3.95 27.31
N GLU A 242 16.41 -3.55 28.25
CA GLU A 242 16.93 -4.43 29.30
C GLU A 242 15.83 -5.00 30.20
N GLN A 243 14.76 -4.22 30.42
CA GLN A 243 13.63 -4.63 31.25
C GLN A 243 12.59 -5.48 30.53
N LEU A 244 12.70 -5.66 29.20
CA LEU A 244 11.75 -6.50 28.45
C LEU A 244 11.84 -7.95 28.94
N ALA A 245 10.69 -8.52 29.27
CA ALA A 245 10.55 -9.93 29.59
C ALA A 245 10.29 -10.72 28.30
N VAL A 246 11.16 -11.68 28.01
CA VAL A 246 11.04 -12.58 26.86
C VAL A 246 10.79 -14.01 27.33
N PRO A 247 9.87 -14.77 26.70
CA PRO A 247 9.74 -16.20 26.95
C PRO A 247 10.98 -16.93 26.43
N VAL A 248 11.63 -17.76 27.25
CA VAL A 248 12.88 -18.45 26.88
C VAL A 248 12.80 -19.92 27.28
N PRO A 249 12.87 -20.86 26.32
CA PRO A 249 13.05 -22.27 26.60
C PRO A 249 14.33 -22.54 27.39
N PRO A 250 14.34 -23.51 28.31
CA PRO A 250 15.47 -23.79 29.20
C PRO A 250 16.76 -24.17 28.48
N THR A 251 16.70 -24.81 27.31
CA THR A 251 17.89 -25.28 26.59
C THR A 251 18.06 -24.62 25.22
N VAL A 252 19.30 -24.57 24.74
CA VAL A 252 19.63 -24.03 23.42
C VAL A 252 19.06 -24.91 22.31
N GLU A 253 19.09 -26.23 22.50
CA GLU A 253 18.56 -27.21 21.54
C GLU A 253 17.05 -27.03 21.35
N GLU A 254 16.31 -26.78 22.44
CA GLU A 254 14.87 -26.52 22.36
C GLU A 254 14.58 -25.16 21.68
N GLN A 255 15.40 -24.14 21.95
CA GLN A 255 15.30 -22.86 21.26
C GLN A 255 15.51 -23.00 19.75
N GLU A 256 16.51 -23.77 19.32
CA GLU A 256 16.79 -24.04 17.91
C GLU A 256 15.65 -24.82 17.24
N LEU A 257 15.12 -25.84 17.92
CA LEU A 257 13.98 -26.62 17.42
C LEU A 257 12.74 -25.74 17.24
N VAL A 258 12.38 -24.94 18.26
CA VAL A 258 11.23 -24.03 18.19
C VAL A 258 11.44 -22.99 17.10
N ALA A 259 12.64 -22.40 16.99
CA ALA A 259 12.95 -21.43 15.95
C ALA A 259 12.79 -22.04 14.55
N ALA A 260 13.30 -23.25 14.32
CA ALA A 260 13.17 -23.95 13.04
C ALA A 260 11.71 -24.24 12.67
N VAL A 261 10.93 -24.80 13.61
CA VAL A 261 9.50 -25.12 13.37
C VAL A 261 8.69 -23.85 13.09
N VAL A 262 8.94 -22.78 13.84
CA VAL A 262 8.26 -21.50 13.61
C VAL A 262 8.66 -20.90 12.26
N ASP A 263 9.95 -20.94 11.90
CA ASP A 263 10.41 -20.45 10.61
C ASP A 263 9.76 -21.19 9.44
N ASP A 264 9.67 -22.52 9.48
CA ASP A 264 9.01 -23.29 8.43
C ASP A 264 7.54 -22.87 8.24
N GLN A 265 6.82 -22.64 9.34
CA GLN A 265 5.45 -22.14 9.29
C GLN A 265 5.38 -20.70 8.77
N LEU A 266 6.30 -19.83 9.19
CA LEU A 266 6.35 -18.45 8.71
C LEU A 266 6.69 -18.38 7.21
N ILE A 267 7.57 -19.25 6.71
CA ILE A 267 7.89 -19.38 5.28
C ILE A 267 6.64 -19.80 4.49
N ALA A 268 5.87 -20.77 5.00
CA ALA A 268 4.62 -21.17 4.36
C ALA A 268 3.61 -20.01 4.31
N ILE A 269 3.49 -19.24 5.39
CA ILE A 269 2.62 -18.05 5.45
C ILE A 269 3.11 -16.95 4.48
N ASP A 270 4.42 -16.71 4.40
CA ASP A 270 5.01 -15.76 3.45
C ASP A 270 4.66 -16.12 2.00
N ARG A 271 4.73 -17.42 1.64
CA ARG A 271 4.34 -17.91 0.31
C ARG A 271 2.85 -17.68 0.05
N CYS A 272 1.98 -17.92 1.03
CA CYS A 272 0.55 -17.63 0.89
C CYS A 272 0.29 -16.13 0.67
N GLU A 273 0.96 -15.25 1.42
CA GLU A 273 0.81 -13.80 1.26
C GLU A 273 1.29 -13.32 -0.12
N GLN A 274 2.42 -13.86 -0.61
CA GLN A 274 2.92 -13.56 -1.96
C GLN A 274 1.95 -14.00 -3.05
N GLU A 275 1.39 -15.21 -2.94
CA GLU A 275 0.40 -15.69 -3.91
C GLU A 275 -0.86 -14.83 -3.90
N ILE A 276 -1.34 -14.41 -2.72
CA ILE A 276 -2.48 -13.50 -2.61
C ILE A 276 -2.18 -12.18 -3.33
N ASP A 277 -1.00 -11.58 -3.12
CA ASP A 277 -0.61 -10.34 -3.78
C ASP A 277 -0.55 -10.50 -5.32
N ILE A 278 -0.06 -11.65 -5.81
CA ILE A 278 -0.08 -11.99 -7.25
C ILE A 278 -1.52 -12.08 -7.77
N GLN A 279 -2.43 -12.73 -7.05
CA GLN A 279 -3.82 -12.90 -7.46
C GLN A 279 -4.60 -11.59 -7.45
N LEU A 280 -4.35 -10.70 -6.48
CA LEU A 280 -4.92 -9.34 -6.48
C LEU A 280 -4.47 -8.52 -7.69
N LEU A 281 -3.19 -8.65 -8.09
CA LEU A 281 -2.69 -8.01 -9.31
C LEU A 281 -3.36 -8.60 -10.56
N ARG A 282 -3.53 -9.93 -10.62
CA ARG A 282 -4.26 -10.60 -11.72
C ARG A 282 -5.71 -10.15 -11.79
N ALA A 283 -6.40 -10.04 -10.67
CA ALA A 283 -7.78 -9.54 -10.61
C ALA A 283 -7.89 -8.10 -11.16
N THR A 284 -6.93 -7.23 -10.82
CA THR A 284 -6.87 -5.87 -11.36
C THR A 284 -6.72 -5.87 -12.88
N ARG A 285 -5.85 -6.73 -13.43
CA ARG A 285 -5.66 -6.86 -14.89
C ARG A 285 -6.89 -7.46 -15.57
N LEU A 286 -7.53 -8.45 -14.96
CA LEU A 286 -8.76 -9.06 -15.47
C LEU A 286 -9.88 -8.04 -15.56
N ARG A 287 -10.05 -7.19 -14.52
CA ARG A 287 -11.00 -6.08 -14.53
C ARG A 287 -10.81 -5.17 -15.74
N GLN A 288 -9.57 -4.77 -16.00
CA GLN A 288 -9.22 -3.93 -17.15
C GLN A 288 -9.51 -4.64 -18.48
N SER A 289 -9.23 -5.95 -18.56
CA SER A 289 -9.53 -6.75 -19.75
C SER A 289 -11.03 -6.86 -20.02
N ILE A 290 -11.85 -7.12 -18.99
CA ILE A 290 -13.31 -7.21 -19.11
C ILE A 290 -13.88 -5.87 -19.61
N LEU A 291 -13.49 -4.76 -18.99
CA LEU A 291 -13.91 -3.42 -19.44
C LEU A 291 -13.47 -3.14 -20.88
N LYS A 292 -12.24 -3.52 -21.25
CA LYS A 292 -11.77 -3.36 -22.63
C LYS A 292 -12.61 -4.17 -23.62
N HIS A 293 -12.87 -5.45 -23.34
CA HIS A 293 -13.68 -6.30 -24.21
C HIS A 293 -15.13 -5.81 -24.32
N ALA A 294 -15.69 -5.25 -23.24
CA ALA A 294 -17.03 -4.65 -23.25
C ALA A 294 -17.14 -3.52 -24.27
N PHE A 295 -16.15 -2.64 -24.33
CA PHE A 295 -16.19 -1.46 -25.20
C PHE A 295 -15.60 -1.69 -26.60
N GLU A 296 -14.96 -2.84 -26.84
CA GLU A 296 -14.57 -3.29 -28.19
C GLU A 296 -15.68 -4.12 -28.88
N GLY A 297 -16.85 -4.29 -28.25
CA GLY A 297 -17.94 -5.12 -28.78
C GLY A 297 -17.67 -6.63 -28.75
N LYS A 298 -16.73 -7.06 -27.89
CA LYS A 298 -16.27 -8.47 -27.81
C LYS A 298 -16.84 -9.22 -26.61
N LEU A 299 -17.49 -8.53 -25.66
CA LEU A 299 -18.00 -9.14 -24.43
C LEU A 299 -19.36 -9.81 -24.62
N VAL A 300 -20.19 -9.31 -25.54
CA VAL A 300 -21.54 -9.83 -25.82
C VAL A 300 -21.73 -10.03 -27.32
N SER A 301 -22.60 -10.98 -27.70
CA SER A 301 -22.96 -11.19 -29.11
C SER A 301 -23.72 -9.99 -29.67
N GLN A 302 -23.31 -9.49 -30.83
CA GLN A 302 -24.03 -8.43 -31.53
C GLN A 302 -25.29 -8.98 -32.22
N ASP A 303 -26.39 -8.22 -32.18
CA ASP A 303 -27.63 -8.57 -32.90
C ASP A 303 -27.78 -7.65 -34.12
N PRO A 304 -27.76 -8.18 -35.35
CA PRO A 304 -27.95 -7.40 -36.56
C PRO A 304 -29.31 -6.67 -36.64
N ASN A 305 -30.30 -7.08 -35.84
CA ASN A 305 -31.63 -6.46 -35.80
C ASN A 305 -31.74 -5.31 -34.78
N ASP A 306 -30.70 -5.04 -33.99
CA ASP A 306 -30.70 -3.91 -33.07
C ASP A 306 -30.77 -2.59 -33.87
N GLU A 307 -31.69 -1.69 -33.49
CA GLU A 307 -31.79 -0.36 -34.11
C GLU A 307 -30.46 0.39 -33.95
N PRO A 308 -29.79 0.79 -35.06
CA PRO A 308 -28.55 1.53 -34.97
C PRO A 308 -28.74 2.85 -34.21
N ALA A 309 -27.77 3.21 -33.37
CA ALA A 309 -27.83 4.45 -32.60
C ALA A 309 -27.99 5.71 -33.46
N SER A 310 -27.51 5.69 -34.72
CA SER A 310 -27.72 6.78 -35.68
C SER A 310 -29.21 7.02 -35.99
N VAL A 311 -29.98 5.95 -36.20
CA VAL A 311 -31.42 6.05 -36.52
C VAL A 311 -32.20 6.62 -35.35
N LEU A 312 -31.86 6.20 -34.13
CA LEU A 312 -32.45 6.71 -32.89
C LEU A 312 -32.11 8.19 -32.64
N LEU A 313 -30.86 8.59 -32.91
CA LEU A 313 -30.42 9.97 -32.83
C LEU A 313 -31.15 10.87 -33.84
N ASP A 314 -31.30 10.40 -35.08
CA ASP A 314 -32.01 11.13 -36.13
C ASP A 314 -33.47 11.41 -35.72
N ARG A 315 -34.14 10.41 -35.13
CA ARG A 315 -35.50 10.58 -34.57
C ARG A 315 -35.55 11.63 -33.47
N ILE A 316 -34.63 11.58 -32.51
CA ILE A 316 -34.62 12.52 -31.38
C ILE A 316 -34.27 13.94 -31.84
N CYS A 317 -33.41 14.09 -32.85
CA CYS A 317 -33.14 15.37 -33.48
C CYS A 317 -34.40 15.93 -34.16
N ALA A 318 -35.10 15.11 -34.94
CA ALA A 318 -36.35 15.50 -35.60
C ALA A 318 -37.45 15.87 -34.58
N GLU A 319 -37.61 15.09 -33.51
CA GLU A 319 -38.56 15.39 -32.42
C GLU A 319 -38.21 16.72 -31.73
N ARG A 320 -36.94 16.96 -31.42
CA ARG A 320 -36.48 18.22 -30.80
C ARG A 320 -36.62 19.44 -31.70
N GLU A 321 -36.41 19.29 -33.01
CA GLU A 321 -36.68 20.35 -33.98
C GLU A 321 -38.17 20.66 -34.08
N SER A 322 -39.03 19.64 -33.94
CA SER A 322 -40.48 19.81 -33.92
C SER A 322 -41.02 20.44 -32.63
N ASP A 323 -40.39 20.16 -31.48
CA ASP A 323 -40.74 20.69 -30.15
C ASP A 323 -40.05 22.03 -29.80
N ALA A 324 -39.20 22.56 -30.68
CA ALA A 324 -38.51 23.82 -30.45
C ALA A 324 -39.53 24.99 -30.38
N PRO A 325 -39.56 25.79 -29.29
CA PRO A 325 -40.47 26.92 -29.19
C PRO A 325 -40.17 27.93 -30.30
N ARG A 326 -41.18 28.26 -31.11
CA ARG A 326 -41.10 29.33 -32.13
C ARG A 326 -40.56 30.61 -31.47
N ALA A 327 -39.45 31.13 -32.01
CA ALA A 327 -38.81 32.35 -31.52
C ALA A 327 -39.82 33.50 -31.36
N PRO A 328 -39.76 34.29 -30.26
CA PRO A 328 -40.67 35.41 -30.08
C PRO A 328 -40.40 36.49 -31.13
N LYS A 329 -41.44 36.87 -31.88
CA LYS A 329 -41.40 38.00 -32.83
C LYS A 329 -40.91 39.26 -32.11
N SER A 330 -39.86 39.88 -32.63
CA SER A 330 -39.31 41.13 -32.12
C SER A 330 -40.39 42.23 -32.10
N ARG A 331 -40.62 42.82 -30.93
CA ARG A 331 -41.52 43.96 -30.75
C ARG A 331 -40.72 45.24 -31.00
N ALA A 332 -41.01 45.92 -32.10
CA ALA A 332 -40.41 47.21 -32.44
C ALA A 332 -40.71 48.24 -31.34
N THR A 333 -39.66 48.76 -30.69
CA THR A 333 -39.75 49.85 -29.73
C THR A 333 -39.78 51.20 -30.44
N ALA A 334 -40.94 51.86 -30.43
CA ALA A 334 -41.09 53.27 -30.78
C ALA A 334 -40.37 54.15 -29.74
N LYS A 335 -39.40 54.95 -30.20
CA LYS A 335 -38.74 55.99 -29.39
C LYS A 335 -39.68 57.17 -29.19
N THR A 336 -40.08 57.44 -27.95
CA THR A 336 -40.67 58.72 -27.55
C THR A 336 -39.59 59.63 -26.97
N SER A 337 -39.66 60.89 -27.39
CA SER A 337 -38.75 61.98 -27.09
C SER A 337 -38.89 62.46 -25.64
N ARG A 338 -37.78 62.92 -25.04
CA ARG A 338 -37.84 63.90 -23.96
C ARG A 338 -36.65 64.85 -24.00
N LYS A 339 -37.00 66.13 -24.13
CA LYS A 339 -36.17 67.33 -24.16
C LYS A 339 -35.31 67.48 -22.90
N ALA A 340 -34.16 68.11 -23.09
CA ALA A 340 -33.29 68.70 -22.07
C ALA A 340 -34.02 69.79 -21.24
N PRO A 341 -33.39 70.22 -20.14
CA PRO A 341 -32.98 71.63 -20.14
C PRO A 341 -31.56 71.90 -19.62
N ARG A 342 -31.05 73.04 -20.10
CA ARG A 342 -29.89 73.84 -19.65
C ARG A 342 -29.97 74.10 -18.12
N ARG A 343 -28.88 74.23 -17.37
CA ARG A 343 -27.74 75.16 -17.49
C ARG A 343 -26.54 74.61 -16.74
#